data_AF-E4RQN8-F1
#
_entry.id   AF-E4RQN8-F1
#
_cell.length_a   1.000
_cell.length_b   1.000
_cell.length_c   1.000
_cell.angle_alpha   90.00
_cell.angle_beta   90.00
_cell.angle_gamma   90.00
#
_symmetry.space_group_name_H-M   'P 1'
#
loop_
_entity.id
_entity.type
_entity.pdbx_description
1 polymer ?
#
loop_
_entity_poly.entity_id
_entity_poly.type
_entity_poly.pdbx_seq_one_letter_code
_entity_poly.pdbx_strand_id
1 'polypeptide(L)'
;MVVNFKENTEQLLVERLLKGFDPSRLVEWARHMLAEGAYTDSLIKLVTMEKSNKEEIEKYFLRSIEELDLNIPADLESQLQEYANDIARQVLNGDITVDYAFLQMLKVAKVSNKDFRFLGFAEIEEDLDNLFYGKKVKREGLNLDTQKAYILQEFKLFSTMEMLDIPLAFRQQEYCMICGNLTTPVPKKKYSITRPFIYHVLSCEHCRSERLKSASQHFVKKKIIDSFVVKGTTN
;
A
#
# COMPACT_ATOMS: atom_id res chain seq x y z
N MET A 1 7.84 9.13 -27.50
CA MET A 1 7.61 8.71 -26.10
C MET A 1 8.27 7.36 -25.95
N VAL A 2 9.26 7.23 -25.07
CA VAL A 2 9.79 5.92 -24.70
C VAL A 2 8.78 5.36 -23.72
N VAL A 3 8.01 4.36 -24.13
CA VAL A 3 7.11 3.64 -23.22
C VAL A 3 8.03 2.87 -22.26
N ASN A 4 7.97 3.19 -20.97
CA ASN A 4 8.68 2.41 -19.96
C ASN A 4 7.91 1.09 -19.76
N PHE A 5 8.26 0.07 -20.53
CA PHE A 5 7.60 -1.24 -20.53
C PHE A 5 7.42 -1.85 -19.13
N LYS A 6 8.38 -1.59 -18.25
CA LYS A 6 8.38 -2.11 -16.89
C LYS A 6 7.19 -1.55 -16.09
N GLU A 7 6.96 -0.23 -16.15
CA GLU A 7 5.88 0.43 -15.41
C GLU A 7 4.48 -0.05 -15.85
N ASN A 8 4.26 -0.21 -17.17
CA ASN A 8 2.99 -0.73 -17.69
C ASN A 8 2.77 -2.21 -17.30
N THR A 9 3.84 -3.00 -17.24
CA THR A 9 3.77 -4.42 -16.90
C THR A 9 3.48 -4.61 -15.41
N GLU A 10 4.14 -3.85 -14.52
CA GLU A 10 3.91 -3.90 -13.07
C GLU A 10 2.51 -3.43 -12.69
N GLN A 11 1.99 -2.37 -13.33
CA GLN A 11 0.61 -1.96 -13.13
C GLN A 11 -0.38 -3.07 -13.50
N LEU A 12 -0.18 -3.75 -14.63
CA LEU A 12 -1.02 -4.87 -15.06
C LEU A 12 -0.91 -6.08 -14.11
N LEU A 13 0.28 -6.32 -13.55
CA LEU A 13 0.51 -7.36 -12.54
C LEU A 13 -0.28 -7.12 -11.25
N VAL A 14 -0.50 -5.87 -10.86
CA VAL A 14 -1.37 -5.54 -9.72
C VAL A 14 -2.83 -5.59 -10.13
N GLU A 15 -3.19 -5.01 -11.26
CA GLU A 15 -4.58 -4.89 -11.70
C GLU A 15 -5.23 -6.24 -12.00
N ARG A 16 -4.49 -7.23 -12.49
CA ARG A 16 -5.01 -8.60 -12.73
C ARG A 16 -5.61 -9.26 -11.48
N LEU A 17 -5.12 -8.86 -10.29
CA LEU A 17 -5.55 -9.36 -9.00
C LEU A 17 -6.87 -8.72 -8.53
N LEU A 18 -7.29 -7.62 -9.16
CA LEU A 18 -8.54 -6.94 -8.82
C LEU A 18 -9.75 -7.74 -9.30
N LYS A 19 -10.79 -7.76 -8.47
CA LYS A 19 -12.09 -8.31 -8.86
C LYS A 19 -12.66 -7.53 -10.05
N GLY A 20 -13.03 -8.25 -11.11
CA GLY A 20 -13.59 -7.67 -12.33
C GLY A 20 -12.54 -7.15 -13.33
N PHE A 21 -11.27 -7.48 -13.14
CA PHE A 21 -10.23 -7.22 -14.14
C PHE A 21 -10.60 -7.84 -15.50
N ASP A 22 -10.45 -7.06 -16.56
CA ASP A 22 -10.64 -7.50 -17.95
C ASP A 22 -9.34 -8.12 -18.50
N PRO A 23 -9.32 -9.45 -18.76
CA PRO A 23 -8.14 -10.12 -19.30
C PRO A 23 -7.71 -9.62 -20.68
N SER A 24 -8.60 -8.95 -21.44
CA SER A 24 -8.27 -8.40 -22.76
C SER A 24 -7.09 -7.43 -22.72
N ARG A 25 -6.87 -6.76 -21.58
CA ARG A 25 -5.75 -5.82 -21.38
C ARG A 25 -4.39 -6.51 -21.39
N LEU A 26 -4.32 -7.78 -20.98
CA LEU A 26 -3.08 -8.57 -21.08
C LEU A 26 -2.77 -8.93 -22.54
N VAL A 27 -3.82 -9.16 -23.34
CA VAL A 27 -3.72 -9.40 -24.79
C VAL A 27 -3.28 -8.11 -25.50
N GLU A 28 -3.84 -6.97 -25.13
CA GLU A 28 -3.45 -5.65 -25.64
C GLU A 28 -1.98 -5.32 -25.31
N TRP A 29 -1.57 -5.55 -24.06
CA TRP A 29 -0.16 -5.44 -23.65
C TRP A 29 0.75 -6.28 -24.55
N ALA A 30 0.39 -7.53 -24.82
CA ALA A 30 1.20 -8.39 -25.69
C ALA A 30 1.32 -7.84 -27.12
N ARG A 31 0.27 -7.19 -27.65
CA ARG A 31 0.32 -6.52 -28.97
C ARG A 31 1.28 -5.35 -28.97
N HIS A 32 1.29 -4.56 -27.90
CA HIS A 32 2.26 -3.47 -27.74
C HIS A 32 3.69 -4.00 -27.67
N MET A 33 3.95 -5.04 -26.87
CA MET A 33 5.27 -5.67 -26.78
C MET A 33 5.77 -6.16 -28.16
N LEU A 34 4.92 -6.84 -28.92
CA LEU A 34 5.26 -7.29 -30.28
C LEU A 34 5.51 -6.11 -31.24
N ALA A 35 4.70 -5.05 -31.15
CA ALA A 35 4.84 -3.88 -32.02
C ALA A 35 6.16 -3.12 -31.77
N GLU A 36 6.69 -3.19 -30.55
CA GLU A 36 7.96 -2.56 -30.17
C GLU A 36 9.17 -3.49 -30.30
N GLY A 37 8.97 -4.67 -30.90
CA GLY A 37 10.05 -5.56 -31.33
C GLY A 37 10.46 -6.64 -30.32
N ALA A 38 9.71 -6.82 -29.23
CA ALA A 38 9.89 -7.96 -28.34
C ALA A 38 9.21 -9.20 -28.95
N TYR A 39 9.90 -10.34 -28.98
CA TYR A 39 9.37 -11.57 -29.57
C TYR A 39 9.62 -12.77 -28.65
N THR A 40 8.54 -13.40 -28.22
CA THR A 40 8.57 -14.70 -27.53
C THR A 40 7.41 -15.57 -28.00
N ASP A 41 7.54 -16.88 -27.87
CA ASP A 41 6.49 -17.83 -28.25
C ASP A 41 5.21 -17.55 -27.44
N SER A 42 5.36 -17.20 -26.16
CA SER A 42 4.23 -16.88 -25.29
C SER A 42 3.54 -15.58 -25.67
N LEU A 43 4.27 -14.54 -26.09
CA LEU A 43 3.69 -13.29 -26.59
C LEU A 43 2.87 -13.52 -27.85
N ILE A 44 3.43 -14.26 -28.82
CA ILE A 44 2.74 -14.61 -30.07
C ILE A 44 1.47 -15.40 -29.78
N LYS A 45 1.52 -16.30 -28.79
CA LYS A 45 0.33 -17.04 -28.39
C LYS A 45 -0.71 -16.13 -27.75
N LEU A 46 -0.29 -15.28 -26.81
CA LEU A 46 -1.15 -14.41 -26.03
C LEU A 46 -1.97 -13.44 -26.92
N VAL A 47 -1.38 -12.87 -27.97
CA VAL A 47 -2.11 -11.94 -28.86
C VAL A 47 -3.27 -12.57 -29.64
N THR A 48 -3.31 -13.90 -29.74
CA THR A 48 -4.37 -14.67 -30.41
C THR A 48 -5.51 -15.07 -29.48
N MET A 49 -5.42 -14.76 -28.19
CA MET A 49 -6.27 -15.32 -27.13
C MET A 49 -7.44 -14.41 -26.71
N GLU A 50 -7.90 -13.49 -27.56
CA GLU A 50 -9.02 -12.56 -27.25
C GLU A 50 -10.31 -13.25 -26.77
N LYS A 51 -10.53 -14.50 -27.16
CA LYS A 51 -11.72 -15.30 -26.80
C LYS A 51 -11.42 -16.44 -25.82
N SER A 52 -10.18 -16.55 -25.34
CA SER A 52 -9.79 -17.57 -24.35
C SER A 52 -10.33 -17.22 -22.97
N ASN A 53 -10.32 -18.21 -22.07
CA ASN A 53 -10.67 -17.97 -20.68
C ASN A 53 -9.54 -17.22 -19.94
N LYS A 54 -9.90 -16.60 -18.80
CA LYS A 54 -9.00 -15.78 -17.99
C LYS A 54 -7.73 -16.53 -17.56
N GLU A 55 -7.88 -17.77 -17.10
CA GLU A 55 -6.77 -18.57 -16.55
C GLU A 55 -5.71 -18.85 -17.62
N GLU A 56 -6.13 -19.16 -18.84
CA GLU A 56 -5.23 -19.37 -19.97
C GLU A 56 -4.51 -18.09 -20.37
N ILE A 57 -5.21 -16.95 -20.44
CA ILE A 57 -4.61 -15.65 -20.77
C ILE A 57 -3.55 -15.28 -19.73
N GLU A 58 -3.87 -15.42 -18.43
CA GLU A 58 -2.92 -15.11 -17.35
C GLU A 58 -1.69 -16.03 -17.37
N LYS A 59 -1.88 -17.33 -17.67
CA LYS A 59 -0.77 -18.28 -17.80
C LYS A 59 0.23 -17.84 -18.85
N TYR A 60 -0.22 -17.45 -20.04
CA TYR A 60 0.69 -17.00 -21.11
C TYR A 60 1.25 -15.61 -20.85
N PHE A 61 0.53 -14.75 -20.13
CA PHE A 61 1.07 -13.46 -19.68
C PHE A 61 2.26 -13.63 -18.74
N LEU A 62 2.12 -14.45 -17.68
CA LEU A 62 3.22 -14.71 -16.75
C LEU A 62 4.41 -15.40 -17.43
N ARG A 63 4.13 -16.36 -18.33
CA ARG A 63 5.19 -16.99 -19.11
C ARG A 63 5.90 -16.02 -20.07
N SER A 64 5.18 -15.06 -20.63
CA SER A 64 5.78 -14.00 -21.46
C SER A 64 6.72 -13.14 -20.63
N ILE A 65 6.36 -12.81 -19.39
CA ILE A 65 7.23 -12.07 -18.46
C ILE A 65 8.54 -12.84 -18.20
N GLU A 66 8.44 -14.14 -17.92
CA GLU A 66 9.61 -15.02 -17.70
C GLU A 66 10.50 -15.10 -18.95
N GLU A 67 9.92 -15.33 -20.13
CA GLU A 67 10.66 -15.43 -21.40
C GLU A 67 11.32 -14.12 -21.82
N LEU A 68 10.78 -12.98 -21.39
CA LEU A 68 11.34 -11.64 -21.62
C LEU A 68 12.39 -11.23 -20.59
N ASP A 69 12.65 -12.07 -19.57
CA ASP A 69 13.56 -11.78 -18.46
C ASP A 69 13.27 -10.42 -17.79
N LEU A 70 11.99 -10.06 -17.71
CA LEU A 70 11.54 -8.89 -16.99
C LEU A 70 11.68 -9.22 -15.51
N ASN A 71 12.79 -8.79 -14.89
CA ASN A 71 13.15 -8.96 -13.47
C ASN A 71 12.01 -8.56 -12.51
N ILE A 72 11.00 -9.41 -12.40
CA ILE A 72 9.80 -9.25 -11.59
C ILE A 72 9.86 -10.32 -10.50
N PRO A 73 9.67 -9.96 -9.22
CA PRO A 73 9.69 -10.94 -8.13
C PRO A 73 8.69 -12.06 -8.36
N ALA A 74 9.04 -13.29 -8.01
CA ALA A 74 8.13 -14.43 -8.16
C ALA A 74 7.00 -14.40 -7.12
N ASP A 75 7.24 -13.85 -5.93
CA ASP A 75 6.26 -13.79 -4.86
C ASP A 75 5.44 -12.49 -4.90
N LEU A 76 4.15 -12.62 -4.59
CA LEU A 76 3.20 -11.52 -4.65
C LEU A 76 3.56 -10.37 -3.70
N GLU A 77 4.10 -10.68 -2.52
CA GLU A 77 4.40 -9.65 -1.52
C GLU A 77 5.49 -8.71 -2.02
N SER A 78 6.59 -9.27 -2.55
CA SER A 78 7.68 -8.52 -3.16
C SER A 78 7.21 -7.76 -4.41
N GLN A 79 6.37 -8.36 -5.27
CA GLN A 79 5.80 -7.65 -6.44
C GLN A 79 5.04 -6.38 -6.01
N LEU A 80 4.19 -6.49 -4.98
CA LEU A 80 3.42 -5.36 -4.48
C LEU A 80 4.31 -4.31 -3.80
N GLN A 81 5.33 -4.75 -3.07
CA GLN A 81 6.27 -3.85 -2.40
C GLN A 81 7.12 -3.07 -3.41
N GLU A 82 7.68 -3.72 -4.44
CA GLU A 82 8.46 -3.06 -5.48
C GLU A 82 7.62 -2.05 -6.26
N TYR A 83 6.42 -2.43 -6.71
CA TYR A 83 5.53 -1.52 -7.41
C TYR A 83 5.13 -0.32 -6.52
N ALA A 84 4.82 -0.55 -5.25
CA ALA A 84 4.51 0.52 -4.31
C ALA A 84 5.69 1.49 -4.11
N ASN A 85 6.91 0.96 -4.02
CA ASN A 85 8.14 1.75 -3.91
C ASN A 85 8.39 2.59 -5.17
N ASP A 86 8.16 2.02 -6.34
CA ASP A 86 8.29 2.73 -7.61
C ASP A 86 7.26 3.86 -7.75
N ILE A 87 5.99 3.62 -7.41
CA ILE A 87 4.95 4.66 -7.36
C ILE A 87 5.34 5.77 -6.36
N ALA A 88 5.81 5.39 -5.17
CA ALA A 88 6.23 6.36 -4.16
C ALA A 88 7.41 7.22 -4.65
N ARG A 89 8.40 6.62 -5.33
CA ARG A 89 9.52 7.36 -5.92
C ARG A 89 9.04 8.33 -6.99
N GLN A 90 8.22 7.86 -7.94
CA GLN A 90 7.73 8.70 -9.05
C GLN A 90 6.94 9.91 -8.55
N VAL A 91 6.04 9.74 -7.57
CA VAL A 91 5.25 10.87 -7.05
C VAL A 91 6.10 11.85 -6.23
N LEU A 92 7.11 11.36 -5.50
CA LEU A 92 8.01 12.22 -4.73
C LEU A 92 8.98 13.01 -5.62
N ASN A 93 9.33 12.47 -6.78
CA ASN A 93 10.12 13.15 -7.80
C ASN A 93 9.29 14.10 -8.68
N GLY A 94 7.96 13.96 -8.65
CA GLY A 94 7.05 14.75 -9.49
C GLY A 94 6.82 14.18 -10.89
N ASP A 95 7.24 12.93 -11.14
CA ASP A 95 7.07 12.24 -12.42
C ASP A 95 5.58 11.90 -12.69
N ILE A 96 4.81 11.67 -11.61
CA ILE A 96 3.37 11.41 -11.64
C ILE A 96 2.62 12.30 -10.65
N THR A 97 1.33 12.51 -10.89
CA THR A 97 0.47 13.31 -9.99
C THR A 97 0.15 12.55 -8.69
N VAL A 98 -0.09 13.30 -7.61
CA VAL A 98 -0.49 12.74 -6.31
C VAL A 98 -1.79 11.94 -6.43
N ASP A 99 -2.76 12.43 -7.21
CA ASP A 99 -4.06 11.78 -7.37
C ASP A 99 -3.89 10.41 -8.07
N TYR A 100 -3.08 10.37 -9.14
CA TYR A 100 -2.78 9.11 -9.84
C TYR A 100 -2.04 8.12 -8.94
N ALA A 101 -0.97 8.56 -8.28
CA ALA A 101 -0.19 7.73 -7.38
C ALA A 101 -1.04 7.16 -6.24
N PHE A 102 -1.91 8.00 -5.66
CA PHE A 102 -2.82 7.58 -4.60
C PHE A 102 -3.77 6.48 -5.05
N LEU A 103 -4.38 6.64 -6.23
CA LEU A 103 -5.23 5.60 -6.82
C LEU A 103 -4.48 4.28 -7.03
N GLN A 104 -3.22 4.32 -7.47
CA GLN A 104 -2.41 3.11 -7.61
C GLN A 104 -2.11 2.45 -6.25
N MET A 105 -1.78 3.23 -5.22
CA MET A 105 -1.58 2.72 -3.86
C MET A 105 -2.85 2.12 -3.26
N LEU A 106 -4.02 2.65 -3.57
CA LEU A 106 -5.30 2.06 -3.15
C LEU A 106 -5.54 0.69 -3.80
N LYS A 107 -5.15 0.51 -5.07
CA LYS A 107 -5.20 -0.81 -5.72
C LYS A 107 -4.28 -1.80 -5.02
N VAL A 108 -3.05 -1.39 -4.70
CA VAL A 108 -2.09 -2.20 -3.92
C VAL A 108 -2.69 -2.58 -2.57
N ALA A 109 -3.18 -1.62 -1.80
CA ALA A 109 -3.79 -1.85 -0.49
C ALA A 109 -4.99 -2.83 -0.54
N LYS A 110 -5.75 -2.80 -1.64
CA LYS A 110 -6.91 -3.68 -1.84
C LYS A 110 -6.50 -5.14 -2.09
N VAL A 111 -5.37 -5.38 -2.73
CA VAL A 111 -4.91 -6.75 -3.09
C VAL A 111 -3.86 -7.30 -2.13
N SER A 112 -3.31 -6.48 -1.25
CA SER A 112 -2.26 -6.84 -0.29
C SER A 112 -2.73 -7.63 0.95
N ASN A 113 -3.97 -8.11 0.95
CA ASN A 113 -4.56 -8.85 2.09
C ASN A 113 -4.40 -8.12 3.45
N LYS A 114 -4.63 -6.80 3.47
CA LYS A 114 -4.51 -5.93 4.67
C LYS A 114 -3.09 -5.83 5.22
N ASP A 115 -2.08 -5.90 4.35
CA ASP A 115 -0.72 -5.54 4.73
C ASP A 115 -0.68 -4.13 5.35
N PHE A 116 -0.16 -4.07 6.57
CA PHE A 116 -0.08 -2.85 7.36
C PHE A 116 0.78 -1.77 6.68
N ARG A 117 1.73 -2.14 5.80
CA ARG A 117 2.52 -1.20 5.01
C ARG A 117 1.65 -0.22 4.23
N PHE A 118 0.53 -0.70 3.69
CA PHE A 118 -0.35 0.07 2.80
C PHE A 118 -1.63 0.57 3.48
N LEU A 119 -1.88 0.14 4.72
CA LEU A 119 -3.11 0.45 5.46
C LEU A 119 -3.38 1.95 5.60
N GLY A 120 -2.32 2.75 5.77
CA GLY A 120 -2.46 4.20 5.91
C GLY A 120 -3.12 4.87 4.70
N PHE A 121 -2.86 4.38 3.47
CA PHE A 121 -3.52 4.88 2.26
C PHE A 121 -5.01 4.54 2.22
N ALA A 122 -5.37 3.30 2.55
CA ALA A 122 -6.78 2.87 2.61
C ALA A 122 -7.58 3.66 3.66
N GLU A 123 -7.00 3.90 4.83
CA GLU A 123 -7.67 4.69 5.87
C GLU A 123 -7.77 6.18 5.51
N ILE A 124 -6.86 6.71 4.69
CA ILE A 124 -7.01 8.08 4.16
C ILE A 124 -8.20 8.16 3.20
N GLU A 125 -8.39 7.17 2.32
CA GLU A 125 -9.56 7.11 1.43
C GLU A 125 -10.87 7.08 2.24
N GLU A 126 -10.97 6.22 3.27
CA GLU A 126 -12.15 6.19 4.15
C GLU A 126 -12.40 7.55 4.83
N ASP A 127 -11.35 8.22 5.31
CA ASP A 127 -11.47 9.54 5.92
C ASP A 127 -11.88 10.62 4.88
N LEU A 128 -11.41 10.56 3.63
CA LEU A 128 -11.84 11.47 2.56
C LEU A 128 -13.31 11.28 2.19
N ASP A 129 -13.77 10.04 2.09
CA ASP A 129 -15.19 9.73 1.88
C ASP A 129 -16.03 10.29 3.02
N ASN A 130 -15.59 10.11 4.28
CA ASN A 130 -16.27 10.68 5.43
C ASN A 130 -16.36 12.22 5.35
N LEU A 131 -15.28 12.90 4.94
CA LEU A 131 -15.28 14.36 4.75
C LEU A 131 -16.26 14.79 3.67
N PHE A 132 -16.33 14.06 2.56
CA PHE A 132 -17.26 14.35 1.47
C PHE A 132 -18.72 14.30 1.94
N TYR A 133 -19.05 13.40 2.86
CA TYR A 133 -20.37 13.31 3.50
C TYR A 133 -20.53 14.19 4.75
N GLY A 134 -19.61 15.13 5.02
CA GLY A 134 -19.68 16.04 6.16
C GLY A 134 -19.50 15.38 7.53
N LYS A 135 -18.89 14.19 7.58
CA LYS A 135 -18.63 13.45 8.82
C LYS A 135 -17.27 13.84 9.42
N LYS A 136 -17.13 13.57 10.72
CA LYS A 136 -15.85 13.76 11.43
C LYS A 136 -14.86 12.67 11.05
N VAL A 137 -13.60 13.05 10.87
CA VAL A 137 -12.48 12.14 10.63
C VAL A 137 -11.60 11.97 11.85
N LYS A 138 -10.83 10.88 11.87
CA LYS A 138 -9.88 10.59 12.96
C LYS A 138 -8.53 11.27 12.77
N ARG A 139 -8.19 11.67 11.54
CA ARG A 139 -6.89 12.26 11.16
C ARG A 139 -6.86 13.77 11.38
N GLU A 140 -6.01 14.19 12.30
CA GLU A 140 -5.70 15.60 12.50
C GLU A 140 -5.00 16.17 11.25
N GLY A 141 -5.53 17.28 10.72
CA GLY A 141 -4.93 17.99 9.58
C GLY A 141 -5.35 17.48 8.20
N LEU A 142 -6.25 16.49 8.10
CA LEU A 142 -6.85 16.08 6.83
C LEU A 142 -8.19 16.80 6.63
N ASN A 143 -8.31 17.57 5.55
CA ASN A 143 -9.55 18.16 5.06
C ASN A 143 -9.53 18.27 3.53
N LEU A 144 -10.63 18.71 2.91
CA LEU A 144 -10.75 18.77 1.44
C LEU A 144 -9.74 19.72 0.78
N ASP A 145 -9.32 20.78 1.46
CA ASP A 145 -8.34 21.76 0.95
C ASP A 145 -6.89 21.26 1.08
N THR A 146 -6.63 20.41 2.07
CA THR A 146 -5.29 19.94 2.43
C THR A 146 -5.01 18.51 1.99
N GLN A 147 -6.00 17.80 1.44
CA GLN A 147 -5.94 16.38 1.10
C GLN A 147 -4.70 16.01 0.27
N LYS A 148 -4.34 16.80 -0.75
CA LYS A 148 -3.20 16.50 -1.62
C LYS A 148 -1.87 16.59 -0.88
N ALA A 149 -1.71 17.62 -0.06
CA ALA A 149 -0.52 17.77 0.78
C ALA A 149 -0.43 16.68 1.84
N TYR A 150 -1.57 16.27 2.39
CA TYR A 150 -1.66 15.17 3.34
C TYR A 150 -1.25 13.84 2.68
N ILE A 151 -1.82 13.50 1.54
CA ILE A 151 -1.47 12.27 0.79
C ILE A 151 0.02 12.27 0.40
N LEU A 152 0.57 13.39 -0.07
CA LEU A 152 1.99 13.49 -0.38
C LEU A 152 2.87 13.26 0.87
N GLN A 153 2.42 13.72 2.05
CA GLN A 153 3.10 13.45 3.30
C GLN A 153 3.06 11.96 3.67
N GLU A 154 1.96 11.26 3.36
CA GLU A 154 1.87 9.81 3.55
C GLU A 154 2.90 9.08 2.67
N PHE A 155 3.06 9.47 1.40
CA PHE A 155 4.09 8.93 0.51
C PHE A 155 5.51 9.13 1.06
N LYS A 156 5.81 10.32 1.61
CA LYS A 156 7.11 10.59 2.24
C LYS A 156 7.36 9.65 3.43
N LEU A 157 6.35 9.46 4.28
CA LEU A 157 6.47 8.58 5.44
C LEU A 157 6.62 7.12 5.04
N PHE A 158 5.82 6.65 4.08
CA PHE A 158 5.94 5.32 3.50
C PHE A 158 7.34 5.08 2.95
N SER A 159 7.81 5.92 2.03
CA SER A 159 9.15 5.79 1.42
C SER A 159 10.27 5.84 2.46
N THR A 160 10.16 6.68 3.49
CA THR A 160 11.15 6.72 4.58
C THR A 160 11.19 5.41 5.38
N MET A 161 10.03 4.82 5.69
CA MET A 161 9.96 3.55 6.41
C MET A 161 10.49 2.37 5.59
N GLU A 162 10.27 2.39 4.27
CA GLU A 162 10.82 1.40 3.33
C GLU A 162 12.34 1.54 3.23
N MET A 163 12.86 2.76 3.04
CA MET A 163 14.31 3.01 2.96
C MET A 163 15.07 2.60 4.24
N LEU A 164 14.41 2.72 5.40
CA LEU A 164 14.99 2.33 6.69
C LEU A 164 14.77 0.84 7.03
N ASP A 165 14.13 0.07 6.14
CA ASP A 165 13.78 -1.35 6.35
C ASP A 165 13.11 -1.60 7.71
N ILE A 166 12.23 -0.68 8.14
CA ILE A 166 11.60 -0.77 9.47
C ILE A 166 10.73 -2.03 9.53
N PRO A 167 10.98 -2.98 10.45
CA PRO A 167 10.21 -4.23 10.53
C PRO A 167 8.72 -4.00 10.81
N LEU A 168 7.86 -4.86 10.25
CA LEU A 168 6.40 -4.73 10.37
C LEU A 168 5.93 -4.64 11.83
N ALA A 169 6.49 -5.46 12.72
CA ALA A 169 6.16 -5.44 14.15
C ALA A 169 6.44 -4.08 14.80
N PHE A 170 7.47 -3.36 14.33
CA PHE A 170 7.80 -2.02 14.80
C PHE A 170 6.86 -0.96 14.20
N ARG A 171 6.49 -1.12 12.92
CA ARG A 171 5.52 -0.26 12.23
C ARG A 171 4.13 -0.31 12.85
N GLN A 172 3.76 -1.43 13.45
CA GLN A 172 2.45 -1.65 14.08
C GLN A 172 2.35 -1.09 15.52
N GLN A 173 3.42 -0.50 16.07
CA GLN A 173 3.39 0.04 17.42
C GLN A 173 2.54 1.32 17.49
N GLU A 174 1.66 1.37 18.49
CA GLU A 174 0.84 2.56 18.76
C GLU A 174 1.57 3.53 19.69
N TYR A 175 1.18 4.80 19.65
CA TYR A 175 1.75 5.81 20.52
C TYR A 175 0.86 6.07 21.73
N CYS A 176 1.41 5.92 22.94
CA CYS A 176 0.69 6.27 24.16
C CYS A 176 0.78 7.77 24.46
N MET A 177 -0.36 8.45 24.47
CA MET A 177 -0.45 9.89 24.77
C MET A 177 -0.21 10.24 26.25
N ILE A 178 -0.08 9.25 27.13
CA ILE A 178 0.18 9.48 28.57
C ILE A 178 1.66 9.30 28.92
N CYS A 179 2.27 8.17 28.59
CA CYS A 179 3.69 7.94 28.90
C CYS A 179 4.64 8.30 27.76
N GLY A 180 4.13 8.64 26.57
CA GLY A 180 4.94 9.03 25.42
C GLY A 180 5.69 7.89 24.74
N ASN A 181 5.45 6.63 25.14
CA ASN A 181 6.11 5.47 24.57
C ASN A 181 5.36 4.92 23.35
N LEU A 182 6.12 4.42 22.38
CA LEU A 182 5.62 3.45 21.40
C LEU A 182 5.42 2.10 22.11
N THR A 183 4.29 1.46 21.87
CA THR A 183 3.87 0.28 22.62
C THR A 183 3.11 -0.67 21.71
N THR A 184 3.25 -1.97 21.97
CA THR A 184 2.34 -2.97 21.44
C THR A 184 1.10 -2.97 22.33
N PRO A 185 -0.10 -2.60 21.84
CA PRO A 185 -1.28 -2.49 22.69
C PRO A 185 -1.65 -3.84 23.31
N VAL A 186 -2.00 -3.83 24.59
CA VAL A 186 -2.42 -5.02 25.33
C VAL A 186 -3.89 -4.92 25.74
N PRO A 187 -4.65 -6.04 25.69
CA PRO A 187 -6.05 -6.04 26.07
C PRO A 187 -6.21 -5.80 27.57
N LYS A 188 -7.14 -4.91 27.91
CA LYS A 188 -7.54 -4.57 29.28
C LYS A 188 -9.04 -4.80 29.42
N LYS A 189 -9.42 -5.55 30.45
CA LYS A 189 -10.83 -5.78 30.77
C LYS A 189 -11.43 -4.55 31.42
N LYS A 190 -12.60 -4.14 30.94
CA LYS A 190 -13.43 -3.11 31.54
C LYS A 190 -14.80 -3.66 31.86
N TYR A 191 -15.33 -3.16 32.97
CA TYR A 191 -16.69 -3.38 33.39
C TYR A 191 -17.49 -2.10 33.13
N SER A 192 -18.66 -2.22 32.51
CA SER A 192 -19.61 -1.11 32.41
C SER A 192 -20.82 -1.40 33.30
N ILE A 193 -21.21 -0.41 34.10
CA ILE A 193 -22.47 -0.48 34.86
C ILE A 193 -23.67 -0.33 33.90
N THR A 194 -23.52 0.40 32.79
CA THR A 194 -24.59 0.64 31.80
C THR A 194 -24.77 -0.50 30.80
N ARG A 195 -23.80 -1.42 30.74
CA ARG A 195 -23.80 -2.59 29.86
C ARG A 195 -23.18 -3.74 30.65
N PRO A 196 -23.97 -4.66 31.23
CA PRO A 196 -23.50 -5.64 32.22
C PRO A 196 -22.70 -6.78 31.57
N PHE A 197 -21.75 -6.45 30.72
CA PHE A 197 -20.82 -7.36 30.10
C PHE A 197 -19.40 -6.81 30.23
N ILE A 198 -18.45 -7.72 30.46
CA ILE A 198 -17.02 -7.42 30.39
C ILE A 198 -16.69 -7.17 28.93
N TYR A 199 -16.09 -6.02 28.63
CA TYR A 199 -15.56 -5.73 27.30
C TYR A 199 -14.06 -5.47 27.39
N HIS A 200 -13.37 -5.68 26.27
CA HIS A 200 -11.93 -5.47 26.17
C HIS A 200 -11.66 -4.14 25.48
N VAL A 201 -10.71 -3.39 26.03
CA VAL A 201 -10.14 -2.19 25.41
C VAL A 201 -8.64 -2.40 25.24
N LEU A 202 -8.06 -1.79 24.22
CA LEU A 202 -6.61 -1.76 24.06
C LEU A 202 -6.02 -0.71 25.01
N SER A 203 -4.85 -1.03 25.58
CA SER A 203 -4.16 -0.14 26.50
C SER A 203 -2.64 -0.23 26.32
N CYS A 204 -1.94 0.82 26.71
CA CYS A 204 -0.49 0.84 26.72
C CYS A 204 0.06 -0.24 27.66
N GLU A 205 1.04 -1.01 27.19
CA GLU A 205 1.69 -2.04 27.99
C GLU A 205 2.40 -1.45 29.21
N HIS A 206 2.99 -0.26 29.09
CA HIS A 206 3.78 0.38 30.14
C HIS A 206 2.93 1.04 31.23
N CYS A 207 1.94 1.86 30.85
CA CYS A 207 1.17 2.68 31.81
C CYS A 207 -0.31 2.30 31.91
N ARG A 208 -0.78 1.30 31.16
CA ARG A 208 -2.18 0.81 31.14
C ARG A 208 -3.23 1.87 30.75
N SER A 209 -2.78 3.00 30.21
CA SER A 209 -3.62 4.04 29.63
C SER A 209 -4.26 3.55 28.33
N GLU A 210 -5.51 3.93 28.11
CA GLU A 210 -6.26 3.65 26.88
C GLU A 210 -6.12 4.78 25.85
N ARG A 211 -5.39 5.85 26.18
CA ARG A 211 -5.14 6.97 25.27
C ARG A 211 -4.02 6.62 24.30
N LEU A 212 -4.34 5.80 23.31
CA LEU A 212 -3.45 5.38 22.24
C LEU A 212 -3.80 6.11 20.93
N LYS A 213 -2.79 6.52 20.17
CA LYS A 213 -2.94 6.95 18.77
C LYS A 213 -2.49 5.81 17.85
N SER A 214 -3.28 5.54 16.81
CA SER A 214 -3.04 4.47 15.85
C SER A 214 -1.71 4.66 15.11
N ALA A 215 -1.02 3.55 14.88
CA ALA A 215 0.19 3.44 14.09
C ALA A 215 0.05 3.92 12.64
N SER A 216 -1.16 3.91 12.09
CA SER A 216 -1.46 4.40 10.74
C SER A 216 -1.45 5.92 10.59
N GLN A 217 -1.45 6.68 11.70
CA GLN A 217 -1.47 8.15 11.66
C GLN A 217 -0.07 8.73 11.43
N HIS A 218 0.02 9.82 10.66
CA HIS A 218 1.29 10.50 10.35
C HIS A 218 2.12 10.85 11.59
N PHE A 219 1.47 11.35 12.64
CA PHE A 219 2.14 11.67 13.89
C PHE A 219 2.85 10.45 14.50
N VAL A 220 2.19 9.30 14.52
CA VAL A 220 2.75 8.07 15.10
C VAL A 220 3.83 7.49 14.20
N LYS A 221 3.62 7.50 12.87
CA LYS A 221 4.64 7.09 11.91
C LYS A 221 5.95 7.87 12.06
N LYS A 222 5.88 9.19 12.27
CA LYS A 222 7.06 10.01 12.57
C LYS A 222 7.75 9.54 13.85
N LYS A 223 7.00 9.30 14.93
CA LYS A 223 7.56 8.77 16.18
C LYS A 223 8.23 7.40 16.01
N ILE A 224 7.66 6.53 15.19
CA ILE A 224 8.25 5.24 14.83
C ILE A 224 9.60 5.45 14.12
N ILE A 225 9.63 6.28 13.07
CA ILE A 225 10.86 6.59 12.33
C ILE A 225 11.92 7.17 13.28
N ASP A 226 11.58 8.19 14.07
CA ASP A 226 12.51 8.83 15.02
C ASP A 226 13.08 7.82 16.01
N SER A 227 12.23 6.98 16.60
CA SER A 227 12.62 5.95 17.57
C SER A 227 13.52 4.88 16.95
N PHE A 228 13.26 4.49 15.71
CA PHE A 228 14.06 3.49 15.00
C PHE A 228 15.47 3.99 14.71
N VAL A 229 15.59 5.23 14.19
CA VAL A 229 16.88 5.86 13.89
C VAL A 229 17.75 6.03 15.14
N VAL A 230 17.14 6.43 16.26
CA VAL A 230 17.86 6.56 17.55
C VAL A 230 18.37 5.20 18.06
N LYS A 231 17.55 4.14 17.97
CA LYS A 231 18.00 2.80 18.39
C LYS A 231 19.11 2.23 17.51
N GLY A 232 19.07 2.52 16.21
CA GLY A 232 20.09 2.08 15.26
C GLY A 232 21.44 2.78 15.42
N THR A 233 21.50 3.95 16.08
CA THR A 233 22.74 4.70 16.35
C THR A 233 23.38 4.39 17.70
N THR A 234 22.67 3.67 18.57
CA THR A 234 23.16 3.24 19.90
C THR A 234 23.73 1.82 19.94
N ASN A 235 23.74 1.12 18.80
CA ASN A 235 24.39 -0.18 18.61
C ASN A 235 25.65 -0.01 17.73
#